data_AF-A0A1Y6LH74-F1
#
_entry.id   AF-A0A1Y6LH74-F1
#
_cell.length_a   1.000
_cell.length_b   1.000
_cell.length_c   1.000
_cell.angle_alpha   90.00
_cell.angle_beta   90.00
_cell.angle_gamma   90.00
#
_symmetry.space_group_name_H-M   'P 1'
#
loop_
_entity.id
_entity.type
_entity.pdbx_description
1 polymer ?
#
loop_
_entity_poly.entity_id
_entity_poly.type
_entity_poly.pdbx_seq_one_letter_code
_entity_poly.pdbx_strand_id
1 'polypeptide(L)'
;MPPRYFKNDAPLARRDPRRQLEASLTRLVLEHPPTSIKPGGGLFKGPISVAYLFLVLQQIYSDLLVEDTPLGTWSAAYLHHAQEHIASYAGPSPGKCGITDDILALLAIGAASSKDADMAANLCDYSAEAIDPETENELMFGRAGYLYLLRLVKASFMDDAKTLQLITDTQEDVIDAILDSPRPWKWQGKTYIGAIHGAIGILTQVVLTNPGKYAEKLQAELAVLLTYQYEGGNFPASVPPEKDRLVQVCHGAPGVVCSLISVVEFYEGPLREKIEKAIVKGRECVLERGLLTKEPCVCHGISGNALALEDSDFEHFLTYTTGHEMKSMEKDGMLEKSSAPESLFFGEAGRAWTWAVADKGLPKRILGYNDL
;
A
#
# COMPACT_ATOMS: atom_id res chain seq x y z
N MET A 1 -7.79 27.65 -6.94
CA MET A 1 -7.72 26.42 -7.77
C MET A 1 -9.04 25.69 -7.59
N PRO A 2 -9.63 25.13 -8.66
CA PRO A 2 -10.83 24.31 -8.53
C PRO A 2 -10.56 23.10 -7.60
N PRO A 3 -11.60 22.52 -6.98
CA PRO A 3 -11.48 21.29 -6.21
C PRO A 3 -10.86 20.17 -7.06
N ARG A 4 -9.96 19.37 -6.50
CA ARG A 4 -9.35 18.20 -7.18
C ARG A 4 -10.16 16.91 -6.97
N TYR A 5 -11.47 17.05 -6.84
CA TYR A 5 -12.42 15.95 -6.65
C TYR A 5 -13.78 16.29 -7.27
N PHE A 6 -14.54 15.25 -7.60
CA PHE A 6 -15.92 15.30 -8.07
C PHE A 6 -16.89 15.27 -6.89
N LYS A 7 -18.03 15.94 -7.03
CA LYS A 7 -19.12 15.79 -6.07
C LYS A 7 -19.67 14.36 -6.15
N ASN A 8 -19.87 13.75 -5.00
CA ASN A 8 -20.52 12.46 -4.86
C ASN A 8 -22.05 12.66 -4.68
N ASP A 9 -22.73 13.05 -5.75
CA ASP A 9 -24.19 13.34 -5.75
C ASP A 9 -24.99 12.37 -6.63
N ALA A 10 -24.33 11.42 -7.28
CA ALA A 10 -24.96 10.36 -8.04
C ALA A 10 -25.59 9.30 -7.12
N PRO A 11 -26.69 8.63 -7.53
CA PRO A 11 -27.19 7.47 -6.81
C PRO A 11 -26.13 6.36 -6.72
N LEU A 12 -26.18 5.58 -5.64
CA LEU A 12 -25.35 4.39 -5.49
C LEU A 12 -25.49 3.48 -6.72
N ALA A 13 -24.35 3.01 -7.20
CA ALA A 13 -24.24 2.23 -8.41
C ALA A 13 -23.18 1.15 -8.23
N ARG A 14 -23.20 0.13 -9.08
CA ARG A 14 -22.20 -0.93 -9.09
C ARG A 14 -21.93 -1.40 -10.51
N ARG A 15 -20.75 -1.99 -10.73
CA ARG A 15 -20.38 -2.69 -11.96
C ARG A 15 -20.11 -4.15 -11.64
N ASP A 16 -20.09 -4.99 -12.66
CA ASP A 16 -19.63 -6.38 -12.54
C ASP A 16 -18.13 -6.39 -12.22
N PRO A 17 -17.70 -6.75 -10.99
CA PRO A 17 -16.32 -6.61 -10.59
C PRO A 17 -15.37 -7.53 -11.38
N ARG A 18 -15.80 -8.77 -11.68
CA ARG A 18 -15.02 -9.71 -12.49
C ARG A 18 -14.69 -9.12 -13.86
N ARG A 19 -15.69 -8.57 -14.55
CA ARG A 19 -15.46 -7.95 -15.88
C ARG A 19 -14.53 -6.76 -15.82
N GLN A 20 -14.59 -5.96 -14.75
CA GLN A 20 -13.71 -4.80 -14.60
C GLN A 20 -12.28 -5.20 -14.22
N LEU A 21 -12.11 -6.25 -13.41
CA LEU A 21 -10.82 -6.88 -13.13
C LEU A 21 -10.16 -7.33 -14.44
N GLU A 22 -10.85 -8.16 -15.23
CA GLU A 22 -10.35 -8.65 -16.52
C GLU A 22 -9.99 -7.50 -17.46
N ALA A 23 -10.88 -6.50 -17.58
CA ALA A 23 -10.60 -5.33 -18.42
C ALA A 23 -9.39 -4.52 -17.94
N SER A 24 -9.16 -4.42 -16.63
CA SER A 24 -7.98 -3.74 -16.06
C SER A 24 -6.69 -4.51 -16.31
N LEU A 25 -6.70 -5.84 -16.13
CA LEU A 25 -5.57 -6.71 -16.42
C LEU A 25 -5.23 -6.74 -17.92
N THR A 26 -6.24 -6.81 -18.79
CA THR A 26 -6.03 -6.72 -20.25
C THR A 26 -5.38 -5.39 -20.64
N ARG A 27 -5.88 -4.25 -20.12
CA ARG A 27 -5.22 -2.95 -20.37
C ARG A 27 -3.79 -2.93 -19.86
N LEU A 28 -3.56 -3.45 -18.65
CA LEU A 28 -2.22 -3.51 -18.06
C LEU A 28 -1.22 -4.24 -18.96
N VAL A 29 -1.54 -5.43 -19.48
CA VAL A 29 -0.59 -6.20 -20.29
C VAL A 29 -0.47 -5.69 -21.73
N LEU A 30 -1.53 -5.13 -22.30
CA LEU A 30 -1.52 -4.60 -23.68
C LEU A 30 -0.88 -3.22 -23.78
N GLU A 31 -1.15 -2.33 -22.82
CA GLU A 31 -0.63 -0.95 -22.82
C GLU A 31 0.72 -0.85 -22.11
N HIS A 32 1.02 -1.77 -21.19
CA HIS A 32 2.26 -1.81 -20.41
C HIS A 32 2.90 -3.21 -20.37
N PRO A 33 3.21 -3.82 -21.53
CA PRO A 33 3.92 -5.10 -21.57
C PRO A 33 5.28 -4.99 -20.87
N PRO A 34 5.85 -6.11 -20.36
CA PRO A 34 7.07 -6.09 -19.52
C PRO A 34 8.19 -5.18 -20.05
N THR A 35 8.57 -5.35 -21.32
CA THR A 35 9.68 -4.62 -21.96
C THR A 35 9.45 -3.12 -22.13
N SER A 36 8.20 -2.63 -21.99
CA SER A 36 7.87 -1.21 -22.07
C SER A 36 8.00 -0.48 -20.73
N ILE A 37 7.98 -1.21 -19.61
CA ILE A 37 7.99 -0.62 -18.27
C ILE A 37 9.41 -0.24 -17.88
N LYS A 38 9.57 1.00 -17.39
CA LYS A 38 10.83 1.44 -16.81
C LYS A 38 11.12 0.65 -15.52
N PRO A 39 12.27 -0.04 -15.42
CA PRO A 39 12.68 -0.72 -14.20
C PRO A 39 12.89 0.27 -13.03
N GLY A 40 12.69 -0.22 -11.82
CA GLY A 40 12.87 0.56 -10.59
C GLY A 40 11.58 0.85 -9.83
N GLY A 41 11.68 0.95 -8.51
CA GLY A 41 10.59 1.35 -7.62
C GLY A 41 9.91 0.23 -6.83
N GLY A 42 10.51 -0.97 -6.82
CA GLY A 42 10.13 -2.07 -5.93
C GLY A 42 8.65 -2.45 -6.03
N LEU A 43 8.01 -2.64 -4.87
CA LEU A 43 6.57 -2.94 -4.81
C LEU A 43 5.68 -1.74 -5.12
N PHE A 44 6.23 -0.53 -5.18
CA PHE A 44 5.42 0.67 -5.36
C PHE A 44 5.07 0.91 -6.83
N LYS A 45 6.06 0.79 -7.71
CA LYS A 45 5.93 0.97 -9.15
C LYS A 45 6.93 0.15 -9.95
N GLY A 46 6.80 0.18 -11.28
CA GLY A 46 7.67 -0.58 -12.16
C GLY A 46 7.30 -2.06 -12.21
N PRO A 47 8.16 -2.89 -12.84
CA PRO A 47 7.81 -4.27 -13.18
C PRO A 47 7.62 -5.17 -11.96
N ILE A 48 8.38 -4.96 -10.88
CA ILE A 48 8.25 -5.75 -9.65
C ILE A 48 6.86 -5.56 -9.02
N SER A 49 6.36 -4.31 -8.98
CA SER A 49 5.02 -4.02 -8.47
C SER A 49 3.90 -4.72 -9.27
N VAL A 50 4.06 -4.82 -10.60
CA VAL A 50 3.11 -5.50 -11.48
C VAL A 50 3.19 -7.01 -11.30
N ALA A 51 4.41 -7.57 -11.22
CA ALA A 51 4.60 -8.97 -10.92
C ALA A 51 3.97 -9.37 -9.60
N TYR A 52 4.16 -8.57 -8.55
CA TYR A 52 3.61 -8.85 -7.24
C TYR A 52 2.08 -8.93 -7.26
N LEU A 53 1.40 -8.05 -8.00
CA LEU A 53 -0.04 -8.17 -8.24
C LEU A 53 -0.39 -9.54 -8.84
N PHE A 54 0.24 -9.91 -9.96
CA PHE A 54 -0.07 -11.16 -10.64
C PHE A 54 0.20 -12.39 -9.76
N LEU A 55 1.27 -12.36 -8.96
CA LEU A 55 1.61 -13.38 -7.97
C LEU A 55 0.51 -13.56 -6.92
N VAL A 56 -0.05 -12.46 -6.41
CA VAL A 56 -1.15 -12.54 -5.44
C VAL A 56 -2.45 -12.96 -6.11
N LEU A 57 -2.76 -12.41 -7.29
CA LEU A 57 -3.99 -12.76 -8.01
C LEU A 57 -4.02 -14.22 -8.46
N GLN A 58 -2.90 -14.84 -8.85
CA GLN A 58 -2.91 -16.26 -9.22
C GLN A 58 -3.32 -17.18 -8.05
N GLN A 59 -3.05 -16.78 -6.80
CA GLN A 59 -3.46 -17.56 -5.63
C GLN A 59 -4.97 -17.49 -5.40
N ILE A 60 -5.61 -16.41 -5.86
CA ILE A 60 -7.05 -16.15 -5.74
C ILE A 60 -7.81 -16.68 -6.97
N TYR A 61 -7.16 -16.68 -8.13
CA TYR A 61 -7.71 -17.02 -9.43
C TYR A 61 -6.79 -17.99 -10.19
N SER A 62 -6.76 -19.26 -9.78
CA SER A 62 -5.88 -20.28 -10.37
C SER A 62 -6.06 -20.47 -11.88
N ASP A 63 -7.28 -20.25 -12.37
CA ASP A 63 -7.67 -20.59 -13.75
C ASP A 63 -7.87 -19.34 -14.63
N LEU A 64 -7.63 -18.13 -14.09
CA LEU A 64 -7.82 -16.90 -14.86
C LEU A 64 -6.67 -16.73 -15.87
N LEU A 65 -7.06 -16.45 -17.12
CA LEU A 65 -6.16 -16.10 -18.21
C LEU A 65 -6.36 -14.64 -18.59
N VAL A 66 -5.28 -13.97 -18.97
CA VAL A 66 -5.29 -12.62 -19.54
C VAL A 66 -4.52 -12.68 -20.84
N GLU A 67 -5.16 -12.34 -21.96
CA GLU A 67 -4.60 -12.55 -23.31
C GLU A 67 -4.07 -14.00 -23.48
N ASP A 68 -4.94 -14.98 -23.19
CA ASP A 68 -4.67 -16.43 -23.23
C ASP A 68 -3.48 -16.91 -22.39
N THR A 69 -2.97 -16.06 -21.50
CA THR A 69 -1.76 -16.31 -20.71
C THR A 69 -2.11 -16.40 -19.21
N PRO A 70 -1.67 -17.45 -18.50
CA PRO A 70 -1.88 -17.56 -17.05
C PRO A 70 -1.26 -16.42 -16.27
N LEU A 71 -1.89 -16.01 -15.16
CA LEU A 71 -1.41 -14.94 -14.30
C LEU A 71 0.03 -15.19 -13.79
N GLY A 72 0.37 -16.43 -13.42
CA GLY A 72 1.73 -16.79 -13.01
C GLY A 72 2.78 -16.59 -14.10
N THR A 73 2.41 -16.80 -15.37
CA THR A 73 3.29 -16.54 -16.51
C THR A 73 3.53 -15.05 -16.69
N TRP A 74 2.50 -14.22 -16.52
CA TRP A 74 2.67 -12.76 -16.50
C TRP A 74 3.56 -12.31 -15.33
N SER A 75 3.32 -12.82 -14.12
CA SER A 75 4.17 -12.56 -12.96
C SER A 75 5.64 -12.86 -13.26
N ALA A 76 5.93 -14.04 -13.82
CA ALA A 76 7.29 -14.43 -14.18
C ALA A 76 7.90 -13.52 -15.25
N ALA A 77 7.13 -13.09 -16.25
CA ALA A 77 7.61 -12.20 -17.32
C ALA A 77 8.01 -10.81 -16.79
N TYR A 78 7.21 -10.23 -15.90
CA TYR A 78 7.55 -8.94 -15.27
C TYR A 78 8.74 -9.07 -14.30
N LEU A 79 8.83 -10.15 -13.52
CA LEU A 79 10.02 -10.41 -12.68
C LEU A 79 11.27 -10.58 -13.52
N HIS A 80 11.19 -11.33 -14.62
CA HIS A 80 12.31 -11.54 -15.52
C HIS A 80 12.83 -10.20 -16.07
N HIS A 81 11.93 -9.33 -16.56
CA HIS A 81 12.30 -7.99 -17.01
C HIS A 81 12.98 -7.16 -15.92
N ALA A 82 12.52 -7.25 -14.67
CA ALA A 82 13.19 -6.60 -13.55
C ALA A 82 14.61 -7.18 -13.31
N GLN A 83 14.74 -8.51 -13.33
CA GLN A 83 16.00 -9.21 -13.10
C GLN A 83 17.04 -8.94 -14.20
N GLU A 84 16.63 -8.76 -15.46
CA GLU A 84 17.53 -8.35 -16.55
C GLU A 84 18.20 -6.99 -16.28
N HIS A 85 17.59 -6.15 -15.45
CA HIS A 85 18.07 -4.83 -15.07
C HIS A 85 18.69 -4.79 -13.67
N ILE A 86 18.90 -5.94 -13.01
CA ILE A 86 19.35 -6.02 -11.62
C ILE A 86 20.67 -5.29 -11.37
N ALA A 87 21.59 -5.31 -12.35
CA ALA A 87 22.89 -4.64 -12.26
C ALA A 87 22.78 -3.10 -12.24
N SER A 88 21.62 -2.53 -12.59
CA SER A 88 21.38 -1.09 -12.55
C SER A 88 20.81 -0.60 -11.22
N TYR A 89 20.38 -1.52 -10.35
CA TYR A 89 19.78 -1.17 -9.06
C TYR A 89 20.87 -0.78 -8.07
N ALA A 90 20.65 0.34 -7.38
CA ALA A 90 21.60 0.85 -6.39
C ALA A 90 21.74 -0.08 -5.18
N GLY A 91 20.71 -0.90 -4.94
CA GLY A 91 20.57 -1.73 -3.75
C GLY A 91 20.23 -0.93 -2.49
N PRO A 92 20.01 -1.65 -1.38
CA PRO A 92 19.61 -1.05 -0.12
C PRO A 92 20.76 -0.20 0.43
N SER A 93 20.42 0.95 1.00
CA SER A 93 21.36 1.80 1.74
C SER A 93 20.64 2.47 2.90
N PRO A 94 21.35 3.07 3.86
CA PRO A 94 20.71 3.88 4.89
C PRO A 94 19.76 4.93 4.27
N GLY A 95 18.52 4.96 4.77
CA GLY A 95 17.44 5.80 4.25
C GLY A 95 16.85 5.41 2.88
N LYS A 96 17.21 4.23 2.35
CA LYS A 96 16.68 3.63 1.10
C LYS A 96 16.53 2.10 1.24
N CYS A 97 15.76 1.67 2.24
CA CYS A 97 15.54 0.25 2.56
C CYS A 97 14.04 -0.10 2.68
N GLY A 98 13.15 0.73 2.14
CA GLY A 98 11.70 0.52 2.20
C GLY A 98 11.16 -0.29 1.02
N ILE A 99 9.83 -0.29 0.85
CA ILE A 99 9.16 -1.10 -0.19
C ILE A 99 9.50 -0.71 -1.63
N THR A 100 10.15 0.44 -1.83
CA THR A 100 10.58 0.90 -3.17
C THR A 100 11.95 0.37 -3.59
N ASP A 101 12.69 -0.27 -2.69
CA ASP A 101 13.96 -0.86 -3.05
C ASP A 101 13.74 -2.14 -3.88
N ASP A 102 14.33 -2.17 -5.07
CA ASP A 102 14.15 -3.25 -6.03
C ASP A 102 14.82 -4.56 -5.58
N ILE A 103 15.97 -4.49 -4.91
CA ILE A 103 16.68 -5.67 -4.43
C ILE A 103 15.93 -6.31 -3.27
N LEU A 104 15.49 -5.52 -2.29
CA LEU A 104 14.68 -6.05 -1.18
C LEU A 104 13.36 -6.63 -1.68
N ALA A 105 12.69 -5.97 -2.63
CA ALA A 105 11.44 -6.45 -3.18
C ALA A 105 11.62 -7.76 -3.98
N LEU A 106 12.69 -7.89 -4.77
CA LEU A 106 13.02 -9.14 -5.48
C LEU A 106 13.35 -10.27 -4.52
N LEU A 107 14.15 -10.01 -3.49
CA LEU A 107 14.47 -11.01 -2.45
C LEU A 107 13.21 -11.45 -1.71
N ALA A 108 12.35 -10.51 -1.31
CA ALA A 108 11.13 -10.81 -0.57
C ALA A 108 10.14 -11.63 -1.41
N ILE A 109 9.88 -11.22 -2.66
CA ILE A 109 9.02 -11.98 -3.58
C ILE A 109 9.61 -13.35 -3.89
N GLY A 110 10.92 -13.41 -4.18
CA GLY A 110 11.62 -14.66 -4.45
C GLY A 110 11.48 -15.63 -3.28
N ALA A 111 11.94 -15.22 -2.10
CA ALA A 111 11.87 -16.01 -0.88
C ALA A 111 10.45 -16.49 -0.57
N ALA A 112 9.44 -15.60 -0.65
CA ALA A 112 8.06 -15.97 -0.37
C ALA A 112 7.47 -16.94 -1.41
N SER A 113 7.72 -16.72 -2.70
CA SER A 113 7.10 -17.50 -3.78
C SER A 113 7.76 -18.86 -4.01
N SER A 114 9.08 -18.97 -3.86
CA SER A 114 9.82 -20.23 -4.03
C SER A 114 10.14 -20.94 -2.71
N LYS A 115 9.81 -20.33 -1.57
CA LYS A 115 10.16 -20.82 -0.23
C LYS A 115 11.69 -21.01 -0.08
N ASP A 116 12.45 -20.08 -0.66
CA ASP A 116 13.91 -20.07 -0.68
C ASP A 116 14.49 -19.41 0.58
N ALA A 117 15.04 -20.24 1.47
CA ALA A 117 15.61 -19.80 2.74
C ALA A 117 16.90 -18.96 2.59
N ASP A 118 17.66 -19.14 1.51
CA ASP A 118 18.86 -18.36 1.25
C ASP A 118 18.49 -16.94 0.81
N MET A 119 17.43 -16.78 0.00
CA MET A 119 16.88 -15.46 -0.31
C MET A 119 16.30 -14.77 0.93
N ALA A 120 15.64 -15.51 1.82
CA ALA A 120 15.18 -14.97 3.10
C ALA A 120 16.35 -14.51 3.98
N ALA A 121 17.43 -15.28 4.05
CA ALA A 121 18.64 -14.91 4.77
C ALA A 121 19.29 -13.66 4.17
N ASN A 122 19.45 -13.60 2.84
CA ASN A 122 19.98 -12.42 2.14
C ASN A 122 19.12 -11.17 2.39
N LEU A 123 17.79 -11.32 2.49
CA LEU A 123 16.92 -10.20 2.87
C LEU A 123 17.25 -9.71 4.29
N CYS A 124 17.44 -10.62 5.24
CA CYS A 124 17.76 -10.32 6.64
C CYS A 124 19.19 -9.76 6.82
N ASP A 125 20.13 -10.11 5.95
CA ASP A 125 21.49 -9.58 5.95
C ASP A 125 21.52 -8.06 5.70
N TYR A 126 20.50 -7.51 5.00
CA TYR A 126 20.31 -6.06 4.83
C TYR A 126 19.73 -5.34 6.06
N SER A 127 19.62 -6.03 7.19
CA SER A 127 19.16 -5.41 8.44
C SER A 127 20.09 -4.31 8.92
N ALA A 128 21.40 -4.39 8.61
CA ALA A 128 22.38 -3.37 8.97
C ALA A 128 22.01 -1.99 8.40
N GLU A 129 21.57 -1.92 7.14
CA GLU A 129 21.11 -0.70 6.50
C GLU A 129 19.81 -0.20 7.11
N ALA A 130 18.91 -1.11 7.51
CA ALA A 130 17.65 -0.74 8.14
C ALA A 130 17.86 -0.19 9.56
N ILE A 131 18.73 -0.78 10.37
CA ILE A 131 18.99 -0.36 11.76
C ILE A 131 19.98 0.80 11.86
N ASP A 132 20.65 1.18 10.75
CA ASP A 132 21.54 2.34 10.70
C ASP A 132 20.84 3.59 11.24
N PRO A 133 21.43 4.37 12.17
CA PRO A 133 20.79 5.56 12.75
C PRO A 133 20.34 6.63 11.76
N GLU A 134 20.93 6.71 10.56
CA GLU A 134 20.55 7.65 9.49
C GLU A 134 19.30 7.20 8.72
N THR A 135 18.89 5.94 8.86
CA THR A 135 17.67 5.43 8.24
C THR A 135 16.44 6.04 8.88
N GLU A 136 15.51 6.49 8.05
CA GLU A 136 14.20 6.99 8.49
C GLU A 136 13.20 5.83 8.65
N ASN A 137 12.06 6.09 9.28
CA ASN A 137 11.14 5.01 9.67
C ASN A 137 10.04 4.69 8.66
N GLU A 138 9.78 5.55 7.67
CA GLU A 138 8.56 5.48 6.88
C GLU A 138 8.48 4.30 5.87
N LEU A 139 7.32 4.10 5.23
CA LEU A 139 7.04 2.89 4.45
C LEU A 139 7.86 2.82 3.15
N MET A 140 8.06 3.96 2.48
CA MET A 140 8.53 3.96 1.10
C MET A 140 10.03 3.64 1.01
N PHE A 141 10.82 4.20 1.90
CA PHE A 141 12.28 4.17 1.93
C PHE A 141 12.86 3.75 3.28
N GLY A 142 12.04 3.57 4.31
CA GLY A 142 12.49 3.36 5.68
C GLY A 142 12.16 2.00 6.28
N ARG A 143 12.38 1.92 7.60
CA ARG A 143 12.24 0.70 8.43
C ARG A 143 10.85 0.07 8.34
N ALA A 144 9.78 0.86 8.30
CA ALA A 144 8.42 0.34 8.22
C ALA A 144 8.17 -0.41 6.90
N GLY A 145 8.79 0.04 5.80
CA GLY A 145 8.75 -0.68 4.53
C GLY A 145 9.52 -2.00 4.58
N TYR A 146 10.68 -1.99 5.22
CA TYR A 146 11.44 -3.21 5.43
C TYR A 146 10.67 -4.24 6.28
N LEU A 147 9.98 -3.79 7.34
CA LEU A 147 9.10 -4.65 8.14
C LEU A 147 7.99 -5.29 7.32
N TYR A 148 7.38 -4.55 6.38
CA TYR A 148 6.40 -5.13 5.46
C TYR A 148 7.00 -6.30 4.67
N LEU A 149 8.19 -6.12 4.09
CA LEU A 149 8.88 -7.15 3.32
C LEU A 149 9.25 -8.37 4.18
N LEU A 150 9.71 -8.16 5.42
CA LEU A 150 9.98 -9.25 6.35
C LEU A 150 8.70 -10.04 6.69
N ARG A 151 7.56 -9.37 6.89
CA ARG A 151 6.27 -10.06 7.11
C ARG A 151 5.82 -10.85 5.88
N LEU A 152 6.03 -10.31 4.67
CA LEU A 152 5.72 -10.99 3.41
C LEU A 152 6.46 -12.33 3.33
N VAL A 153 7.76 -12.32 3.63
CA VAL A 153 8.56 -13.55 3.63
C VAL A 153 8.11 -14.48 4.75
N LYS A 154 7.95 -13.96 5.99
CA LYS A 154 7.58 -14.74 7.18
C LYS A 154 6.37 -15.65 6.97
N ALA A 155 5.34 -15.15 6.28
CA ALA A 155 4.12 -15.90 6.01
C ALA A 155 4.37 -17.25 5.30
N SER A 156 5.47 -17.36 4.54
CA SER A 156 5.83 -18.56 3.77
C SER A 156 6.71 -19.55 4.53
N PHE A 157 7.27 -19.17 5.69
CA PHE A 157 8.22 -19.98 6.47
C PHE A 157 7.71 -20.38 7.86
N MET A 158 6.39 -20.37 8.07
CA MET A 158 5.79 -20.74 9.36
C MET A 158 6.12 -22.16 9.84
N ASP A 159 6.52 -23.05 8.91
CA ASP A 159 6.91 -24.44 9.17
C ASP A 159 8.45 -24.68 9.13
N ASP A 160 9.26 -23.65 8.88
CA ASP A 160 10.73 -23.69 8.96
C ASP A 160 11.19 -22.89 10.18
N ALA A 161 11.42 -23.59 11.29
CA ALA A 161 11.78 -22.96 12.56
C ALA A 161 13.07 -22.11 12.49
N LYS A 162 14.06 -22.49 11.69
CA LYS A 162 15.33 -21.77 11.61
C LYS A 162 15.14 -20.44 10.89
N THR A 163 14.52 -20.49 9.72
CA THR A 163 14.26 -19.30 8.90
C THR A 163 13.25 -18.37 9.58
N LEU A 164 12.21 -18.95 10.21
CA LEU A 164 11.23 -18.20 10.99
C LEU A 164 11.87 -17.45 12.16
N GLN A 165 12.81 -18.08 12.88
CA GLN A 165 13.53 -17.45 13.98
C GLN A 165 14.38 -16.29 13.45
N LEU A 166 15.16 -16.50 12.38
CA LEU A 166 15.97 -15.45 11.76
C LEU A 166 15.14 -14.22 11.39
N ILE A 167 14.03 -14.41 10.66
CA ILE A 167 13.14 -13.32 10.25
C ILE A 167 12.53 -12.63 11.48
N THR A 168 12.16 -13.39 12.51
CA THR A 168 11.58 -12.84 13.73
C THR A 168 12.58 -11.99 14.51
N ASP A 169 13.82 -12.46 14.67
CA ASP A 169 14.89 -11.72 15.33
C ASP A 169 15.17 -10.41 14.57
N THR A 170 15.29 -10.48 13.25
CA THR A 170 15.47 -9.28 12.41
C THR A 170 14.29 -8.31 12.52
N GLN A 171 13.05 -8.80 12.60
CA GLN A 171 11.88 -7.95 12.85
C GLN A 171 11.98 -7.22 14.20
N GLU A 172 12.44 -7.90 15.25
CA GLU A 172 12.59 -7.30 16.57
C GLU A 172 13.67 -6.21 16.56
N ASP A 173 14.83 -6.45 15.97
CA ASP A 173 15.92 -5.46 15.85
C ASP A 173 15.45 -4.19 15.11
N VAL A 174 14.72 -4.35 14.01
CA VAL A 174 14.21 -3.23 13.21
C VAL A 174 13.14 -2.45 13.99
N ILE A 175 12.26 -3.14 14.73
CA ILE A 175 11.26 -2.47 15.56
C ILE A 175 11.93 -1.71 16.70
N ASP A 176 12.91 -2.30 17.36
CA ASP A 176 13.64 -1.62 18.44
C ASP A 176 14.33 -0.36 17.89
N ALA A 177 14.94 -0.40 16.70
CA ALA A 177 15.46 0.79 16.02
C ALA A 177 14.37 1.86 15.72
N ILE A 178 13.15 1.47 15.32
CA ILE A 178 12.02 2.40 15.16
C ILE A 178 11.65 3.01 16.52
N LEU A 179 11.55 2.20 17.57
CA LEU A 179 11.09 2.63 18.88
C LEU A 179 12.10 3.55 19.58
N ASP A 180 13.40 3.31 19.37
CA ASP A 180 14.50 4.10 19.95
C ASP A 180 14.77 5.40 19.16
N SER A 181 14.27 5.50 17.92
CA SER A 181 14.40 6.72 17.12
C SER A 181 13.64 7.92 17.72
N PRO A 182 14.12 9.16 17.53
CA PRO A 182 13.47 10.35 18.06
C PRO A 182 12.01 10.51 17.60
N ARG A 183 11.12 10.79 18.55
CA ARG A 183 9.70 11.08 18.29
C ARG A 183 9.38 12.58 18.45
N PRO A 184 8.45 13.15 17.66
CA PRO A 184 7.68 12.48 16.61
C PRO A 184 8.57 12.10 15.42
N TRP A 185 8.29 10.95 14.81
CA TRP A 185 9.04 10.48 13.65
C TRP A 185 8.97 11.49 12.50
N LYS A 186 10.07 11.62 11.78
CA LYS A 186 10.21 12.54 10.66
C LYS A 186 10.61 11.79 9.40
N TRP A 187 10.37 12.42 8.27
CA TRP A 187 10.98 12.08 7.01
C TRP A 187 11.31 13.39 6.31
N GLN A 188 12.56 13.55 5.87
CA GLN A 188 13.08 14.80 5.31
C GLN A 188 12.78 16.02 6.21
N GLY A 189 12.93 15.84 7.51
CA GLY A 189 12.74 16.89 8.52
C GLY A 189 11.28 17.25 8.85
N LYS A 190 10.29 16.63 8.21
CA LYS A 190 8.86 16.89 8.45
C LYS A 190 8.18 15.72 9.15
N THR A 191 7.25 16.02 10.06
CA THR A 191 6.42 15.01 10.73
C THR A 191 5.18 14.74 9.88
N TYR A 192 5.23 13.68 9.07
CA TYR A 192 4.09 13.24 8.25
C TYR A 192 3.10 12.40 9.07
N ILE A 193 1.83 12.43 8.69
CA ILE A 193 0.77 11.67 9.40
C ILE A 193 0.30 10.44 8.62
N GLY A 194 0.26 10.53 7.28
CA GLY A 194 -0.36 9.53 6.40
C GLY A 194 0.36 8.18 6.33
N ALA A 195 -0.26 7.24 5.60
CA ALA A 195 0.14 5.82 5.60
C ALA A 195 1.49 5.53 4.93
N ILE A 196 1.91 6.37 3.98
CA ILE A 196 3.15 6.13 3.22
C ILE A 196 4.36 6.72 3.95
N HIS A 197 4.34 8.03 4.23
CA HIS A 197 5.50 8.72 4.79
C HIS A 197 5.42 9.00 6.30
N GLY A 198 4.31 8.64 6.96
CA GLY A 198 3.92 9.22 8.23
C GLY A 198 3.70 8.25 9.38
N ALA A 199 3.39 8.85 10.53
CA ALA A 199 3.27 8.17 11.80
C ALA A 199 2.26 7.02 11.82
N ILE A 200 1.11 7.15 11.13
CA ILE A 200 0.13 6.04 11.08
C ILE A 200 0.68 4.84 10.30
N GLY A 201 1.46 5.09 9.25
CA GLY A 201 2.13 4.07 8.46
C GLY A 201 3.08 3.27 9.32
N ILE A 202 4.01 3.97 9.97
CA ILE A 202 5.02 3.39 10.86
C ILE A 202 4.36 2.57 11.97
N LEU A 203 3.37 3.17 12.66
CA LEU A 203 2.64 2.49 13.74
C LEU A 203 1.98 1.20 13.25
N THR A 204 1.30 1.25 12.10
CA THR A 204 0.61 0.09 11.54
C THR A 204 1.59 -1.05 11.27
N GLN A 205 2.75 -0.75 10.66
CA GLN A 205 3.75 -1.76 10.35
C GLN A 205 4.33 -2.41 11.61
N VAL A 206 4.60 -1.63 12.67
CA VAL A 206 5.08 -2.16 13.95
C VAL A 206 4.01 -3.03 14.62
N VAL A 207 2.77 -2.55 14.72
CA VAL A 207 1.67 -3.29 15.37
C VAL A 207 1.37 -4.59 14.62
N LEU A 208 1.24 -4.57 13.30
CA LEU A 208 0.95 -5.78 12.52
C LEU A 208 2.08 -6.82 12.56
N THR A 209 3.30 -6.43 12.96
CA THR A 209 4.42 -7.38 13.08
C THR A 209 4.31 -8.25 14.33
N ASN A 210 3.86 -7.69 15.45
CA ASN A 210 3.51 -8.47 16.65
C ASN A 210 2.49 -7.67 17.50
N PRO A 211 1.19 -7.84 17.24
CA PRO A 211 0.16 -7.01 17.87
C PRO A 211 0.17 -7.09 19.39
N GLY A 212 0.33 -8.30 19.94
CA GLY A 212 0.36 -8.52 21.39
C GLY A 212 1.55 -7.88 22.11
N LYS A 213 2.67 -7.67 21.41
CA LYS A 213 3.90 -7.07 21.99
C LYS A 213 3.92 -5.54 21.84
N TYR A 214 3.38 -5.00 20.75
CA TYR A 214 3.62 -3.60 20.36
C TYR A 214 2.39 -2.69 20.33
N ALA A 215 1.16 -3.22 20.31
CA ALA A 215 -0.04 -2.37 20.32
C ALA A 215 -0.08 -1.46 21.56
N GLU A 216 0.15 -2.01 22.75
CA GLU A 216 0.18 -1.25 24.01
C GLU A 216 1.29 -0.19 24.03
N LYS A 217 2.49 -0.54 23.53
CA LYS A 217 3.66 0.36 23.49
C LYS A 217 3.46 1.62 22.64
N LEU A 218 2.51 1.60 21.70
CA LEU A 218 2.23 2.69 20.76
C LEU A 218 0.88 3.38 21.02
N GLN A 219 0.22 3.09 22.14
CA GLN A 219 -1.07 3.70 22.49
C GLN A 219 -0.99 5.22 22.61
N ALA A 220 0.10 5.75 23.19
CA ALA A 220 0.28 7.18 23.36
C ALA A 220 0.43 7.90 22.01
N GLU A 221 1.25 7.36 21.10
CA GLU A 221 1.45 7.86 19.74
C GLU A 221 0.13 7.85 18.97
N LEU A 222 -0.63 6.76 19.04
CA LEU A 222 -1.93 6.66 18.38
C LEU A 222 -2.92 7.68 18.96
N ALA A 223 -2.98 7.80 20.28
CA ALA A 223 -3.86 8.77 20.94
C ALA A 223 -3.55 10.21 20.52
N VAL A 224 -2.27 10.58 20.41
CA VAL A 224 -1.86 11.90 19.90
C VAL A 224 -2.22 12.05 18.42
N LEU A 225 -1.96 11.03 17.59
CA LEU A 225 -2.28 11.07 16.17
C LEU A 225 -3.76 11.36 15.91
N LEU A 226 -4.65 10.72 16.67
CA LEU A 226 -6.09 10.91 16.57
C LEU A 226 -6.52 12.35 16.88
N THR A 227 -5.74 13.12 17.66
CA THR A 227 -6.04 14.54 17.93
C THR A 227 -5.83 15.45 16.73
N TYR A 228 -5.12 14.99 15.70
CA TYR A 228 -4.92 15.77 14.47
C TYR A 228 -6.08 15.67 13.48
N GLN A 229 -7.12 14.87 13.77
CA GLN A 229 -8.29 14.80 12.89
C GLN A 229 -9.02 16.14 12.86
N TYR A 230 -9.20 16.69 11.67
CA TYR A 230 -9.95 17.94 11.48
C TYR A 230 -11.43 17.77 11.81
N GLU A 231 -12.13 18.90 11.99
CA GLU A 231 -13.58 18.92 12.14
C GLU A 231 -14.31 18.25 10.96
N GLY A 232 -13.80 18.39 9.74
CA GLY A 232 -14.32 17.71 8.54
C GLY A 232 -13.88 16.27 8.36
N GLY A 233 -13.27 15.63 9.37
CA GLY A 233 -12.92 14.20 9.35
C GLY A 233 -11.61 13.83 8.66
N ASN A 234 -11.04 14.74 7.86
CA ASN A 234 -9.74 14.53 7.25
C ASN A 234 -8.59 14.59 8.27
N PHE A 235 -7.39 14.20 7.83
CA PHE A 235 -6.14 14.37 8.57
C PHE A 235 -5.16 15.26 7.78
N PRO A 236 -4.30 16.03 8.46
CA PRO A 236 -3.24 16.79 7.80
C PRO A 236 -2.24 15.84 7.11
N ALA A 237 -1.59 16.33 6.05
CA ALA A 237 -0.48 15.60 5.45
C ALA A 237 0.72 15.50 6.41
N SER A 238 1.00 16.61 7.11
CA SER A 238 2.11 16.75 8.05
C SER A 238 1.77 17.76 9.16
N VAL A 239 2.56 17.74 10.23
CA VAL A 239 2.50 18.68 11.36
C VAL A 239 3.75 19.57 11.36
N PRO A 240 3.62 20.91 11.54
CA PRO A 240 2.38 21.66 11.73
C PRO A 240 1.44 21.59 10.50
N PRO A 241 0.10 21.61 10.70
CA PRO A 241 -0.85 21.53 9.60
C PRO A 241 -0.75 22.72 8.63
N GLU A 242 -0.72 22.44 7.33
CA GLU A 242 -0.74 23.49 6.30
C GLU A 242 -2.18 23.75 5.80
N LYS A 243 -2.70 22.86 4.94
CA LYS A 243 -4.02 22.98 4.30
C LYS A 243 -4.75 21.65 4.29
N ASP A 244 -6.00 21.65 4.73
CA ASP A 244 -6.90 20.51 4.59
C ASP A 244 -7.34 20.36 3.12
N ARG A 245 -6.58 19.61 2.34
CA ARG A 245 -6.83 19.44 0.89
C ARG A 245 -6.64 18.03 0.35
N LEU A 246 -5.80 17.21 0.99
CA LEU A 246 -5.43 15.90 0.48
C LEU A 246 -6.31 14.84 1.14
N VAL A 247 -7.10 14.14 0.33
CA VAL A 247 -7.90 12.96 0.73
C VAL A 247 -7.38 11.79 -0.09
N GLN A 248 -6.23 11.28 0.33
CA GLN A 248 -5.44 10.29 -0.40
C GLN A 248 -4.90 9.24 0.58
N VAL A 249 -4.57 8.04 0.09
CA VAL A 249 -3.91 7.02 0.93
C VAL A 249 -2.58 7.52 1.46
N CYS A 250 -1.78 8.18 0.63
CA CYS A 250 -0.51 8.74 1.09
C CYS A 250 -0.66 9.91 2.08
N HIS A 251 -1.69 10.73 1.93
CA HIS A 251 -1.91 11.91 2.76
C HIS A 251 -3.40 12.17 2.96
N GLY A 252 -3.90 11.95 4.17
CA GLY A 252 -5.28 12.25 4.57
C GLY A 252 -6.04 11.04 5.12
N ALA A 253 -7.35 11.22 5.24
CA ALA A 253 -8.28 10.25 5.83
C ALA A 253 -8.19 8.84 5.23
N PRO A 254 -8.12 8.62 3.90
CA PRO A 254 -8.15 7.27 3.36
C PRO A 254 -7.08 6.34 3.95
N GLY A 255 -5.81 6.79 3.94
CA GLY A 255 -4.71 5.99 4.47
C GLY A 255 -4.79 5.81 5.97
N VAL A 256 -5.18 6.86 6.70
CA VAL A 256 -5.36 6.79 8.15
C VAL A 256 -6.47 5.82 8.51
N VAL A 257 -7.64 5.89 7.86
CA VAL A 257 -8.77 5.00 8.09
C VAL A 257 -8.42 3.54 7.78
N CYS A 258 -7.82 3.26 6.62
CA CYS A 258 -7.36 1.91 6.28
C CYS A 258 -6.41 1.34 7.35
N SER A 259 -5.53 2.19 7.88
CA SER A 259 -4.59 1.82 8.94
C SER A 259 -5.30 1.54 10.26
N LEU A 260 -6.18 2.44 10.70
CA LEU A 260 -6.97 2.30 11.92
C LEU A 260 -7.81 1.02 11.91
N ILE A 261 -8.47 0.70 10.80
CA ILE A 261 -9.22 -0.56 10.64
C ILE A 261 -8.31 -1.79 10.81
N SER A 262 -7.03 -1.69 10.44
CA SER A 262 -6.07 -2.79 10.58
C SER A 262 -5.64 -3.06 12.00
N VAL A 263 -5.77 -2.08 12.89
CA VAL A 263 -5.20 -2.17 14.23
C VAL A 263 -6.23 -2.04 15.35
N VAL A 264 -7.46 -1.59 15.05
CA VAL A 264 -8.51 -1.28 16.05
C VAL A 264 -8.81 -2.45 16.98
N GLU A 265 -8.74 -3.69 16.49
CA GLU A 265 -9.02 -4.88 17.29
C GLU A 265 -7.98 -5.14 18.39
N PHE A 266 -6.78 -4.56 18.28
CA PHE A 266 -5.69 -4.69 19.25
C PHE A 266 -5.73 -3.61 20.34
N TYR A 267 -6.75 -2.74 20.32
CA TYR A 267 -6.96 -1.71 21.31
C TYR A 267 -8.30 -1.92 22.03
N GLU A 268 -8.35 -1.52 23.30
CA GLU A 268 -9.53 -1.68 24.15
C GLU A 268 -9.94 -0.35 24.80
N GLY A 269 -11.14 -0.34 25.38
CA GLY A 269 -11.64 0.76 26.20
C GLY A 269 -11.72 2.11 25.45
N PRO A 270 -11.42 3.23 26.13
CA PRO A 270 -11.61 4.58 25.56
C PRO A 270 -10.79 4.87 24.30
N LEU A 271 -9.64 4.19 24.10
CA LEU A 271 -8.84 4.37 22.90
C LEU A 271 -9.51 3.70 21.70
N ARG A 272 -10.04 2.48 21.86
CA ARG A 272 -10.83 1.80 20.82
C ARG A 272 -12.01 2.65 20.35
N GLU A 273 -12.78 3.21 21.29
CA GLU A 273 -13.91 4.07 20.95
C GLU A 273 -13.49 5.33 20.16
N LYS A 274 -12.32 5.90 20.48
CA LYS A 274 -11.76 7.03 19.72
C LYS A 274 -11.36 6.64 18.32
N ILE A 275 -10.76 5.45 18.15
CA ILE A 275 -10.40 4.90 16.83
C ILE A 275 -11.66 4.70 15.99
N GLU A 276 -12.68 4.05 16.53
CA GLU A 276 -13.95 3.78 15.84
C GLU A 276 -14.65 5.09 15.42
N LYS A 277 -14.68 6.11 16.31
CA LYS A 277 -15.19 7.45 15.96
C LYS A 277 -14.39 8.12 14.86
N ALA A 278 -13.06 8.02 14.90
CA ALA A 278 -12.20 8.59 13.89
C ALA A 278 -12.37 7.90 12.51
N ILE A 279 -12.61 6.58 12.50
CA ILE A 279 -12.94 5.82 11.29
C ILE A 279 -14.23 6.33 10.66
N VAL A 280 -15.31 6.45 11.44
CA VAL A 280 -16.61 6.94 10.94
C VAL A 280 -16.47 8.33 10.32
N LYS A 281 -15.86 9.26 11.05
CA LYS A 281 -15.67 10.63 10.58
C LYS A 281 -14.73 10.72 9.37
N GLY A 282 -13.71 9.87 9.33
CA GLY A 282 -12.80 9.75 8.19
C GLY A 282 -13.54 9.27 6.94
N ARG A 283 -14.45 8.29 7.07
CA ARG A 283 -15.28 7.80 5.96
C ARG A 283 -16.22 8.88 5.43
N GLU A 284 -16.85 9.66 6.29
CA GLU A 284 -17.67 10.81 5.87
C GLU A 284 -16.85 11.78 4.98
N CYS A 285 -15.61 12.07 5.38
CA CYS A 285 -14.70 12.89 4.57
C CYS A 285 -14.38 12.25 3.20
N VAL A 286 -14.15 10.93 3.18
CA VAL A 286 -13.87 10.20 1.93
C VAL A 286 -15.09 10.20 1.03
N LEU A 287 -16.31 10.02 1.56
CA LEU A 287 -17.55 10.08 0.79
C LEU A 287 -17.76 11.45 0.15
N GLU A 288 -17.44 12.52 0.85
CA GLU A 288 -17.60 13.89 0.35
C GLU A 288 -16.53 14.28 -0.68
N ARG A 289 -15.27 13.90 -0.45
CA ARG A 289 -14.11 14.48 -1.17
C ARG A 289 -13.17 13.46 -1.81
N GLY A 290 -13.50 12.17 -1.77
CA GLY A 290 -12.62 11.07 -2.16
C GLY A 290 -12.70 10.67 -3.64
N LEU A 291 -13.66 11.16 -4.41
CA LEU A 291 -13.74 10.98 -5.86
C LEU A 291 -12.75 11.92 -6.57
N LEU A 292 -11.46 11.59 -6.56
CA LEU A 292 -10.40 12.49 -7.04
C LEU A 292 -10.38 12.64 -8.57
N THR A 293 -9.96 13.80 -9.07
CA THR A 293 -9.74 14.07 -10.51
C THR A 293 -8.43 13.48 -11.06
N LYS A 294 -7.61 12.90 -10.18
CA LYS A 294 -6.42 12.15 -10.57
C LYS A 294 -6.81 10.80 -11.14
N GLU A 295 -5.97 10.26 -12.02
CA GLU A 295 -6.15 8.91 -12.53
C GLU A 295 -6.40 7.91 -11.40
N PRO A 296 -7.49 7.12 -11.48
CA PRO A 296 -7.82 6.18 -10.43
C PRO A 296 -6.66 5.24 -10.14
N CYS A 297 -6.19 5.25 -8.91
CA CYS A 297 -5.05 4.46 -8.44
C CYS A 297 -5.14 4.30 -6.92
N VAL A 298 -4.24 3.52 -6.34
CA VAL A 298 -4.25 3.21 -4.91
C VAL A 298 -3.69 4.35 -4.06
N CYS A 299 -2.54 4.93 -4.41
CA CYS A 299 -1.85 5.89 -3.55
C CYS A 299 -2.62 7.21 -3.35
N HIS A 300 -3.19 7.73 -4.42
CA HIS A 300 -3.85 9.04 -4.41
C HIS A 300 -4.92 9.18 -5.51
N GLY A 301 -5.68 8.11 -5.72
CA GLY A 301 -6.80 8.08 -6.64
C GLY A 301 -8.03 7.42 -6.00
N ILE A 302 -9.09 7.32 -6.79
CA ILE A 302 -10.39 6.81 -6.33
C ILE A 302 -10.29 5.37 -5.81
N SER A 303 -9.54 4.50 -6.50
CA SER A 303 -9.41 3.07 -6.15
C SER A 303 -8.92 2.86 -4.72
N GLY A 304 -7.84 3.54 -4.30
CA GLY A 304 -7.35 3.41 -2.93
C GLY A 304 -8.24 4.09 -1.90
N ASN A 305 -8.88 5.20 -2.26
CA ASN A 305 -9.85 5.86 -1.40
C ASN A 305 -11.06 4.97 -1.09
N ALA A 306 -11.51 4.20 -2.09
CA ALA A 306 -12.63 3.29 -1.94
C ALA A 306 -12.39 2.22 -0.84
N LEU A 307 -11.15 1.76 -0.64
CA LEU A 307 -10.81 0.74 0.36
C LEU A 307 -11.12 1.18 1.80
N ALA A 308 -11.23 2.48 2.07
CA ALA A 308 -11.60 3.00 3.39
C ALA A 308 -13.11 2.90 3.67
N LEU A 309 -13.94 2.66 2.65
CA LEU A 309 -15.40 2.78 2.71
C LEU A 309 -16.09 1.44 3.04
N GLU A 310 -17.36 1.51 3.44
CA GLU A 310 -18.24 0.35 3.59
C GLU A 310 -18.72 -0.19 2.23
N ASP A 311 -19.31 -1.39 2.19
CA ASP A 311 -19.49 -2.16 0.94
C ASP A 311 -20.21 -1.41 -0.17
N SER A 312 -21.37 -0.80 0.13
CA SER A 312 -22.15 -0.07 -0.87
C SER A 312 -21.40 1.12 -1.47
N ASP A 313 -20.68 1.86 -0.62
CA ASP A 313 -19.95 3.05 -1.03
C ASP A 313 -18.64 2.68 -1.75
N PHE A 314 -18.00 1.60 -1.31
CA PHE A 314 -16.85 1.01 -1.98
C PHE A 314 -17.19 0.62 -3.42
N GLU A 315 -18.25 -0.17 -3.63
CA GLU A 315 -18.70 -0.55 -4.97
C GLU A 315 -19.08 0.66 -5.83
N HIS A 316 -19.71 1.67 -5.23
CA HIS A 316 -20.07 2.91 -5.90
C HIS A 316 -18.84 3.70 -6.36
N PHE A 317 -17.84 3.88 -5.49
CA PHE A 317 -16.60 4.57 -5.84
C PHE A 317 -15.88 3.85 -6.99
N LEU A 318 -15.87 2.52 -6.99
CA LEU A 318 -15.23 1.76 -8.07
C LEU A 318 -15.89 2.01 -9.43
N THR A 319 -17.16 2.41 -9.50
CA THR A 319 -17.81 2.73 -10.79
C THR A 319 -17.12 3.85 -11.56
N TYR A 320 -16.42 4.77 -10.87
CA TYR A 320 -15.63 5.86 -11.45
C TYR A 320 -14.23 5.43 -11.92
N THR A 321 -13.88 4.15 -11.74
CA THR A 321 -12.53 3.62 -12.01
C THR A 321 -12.47 2.73 -13.26
N THR A 322 -13.59 2.62 -13.98
CA THR A 322 -13.66 1.83 -15.22
C THR A 322 -12.87 2.49 -16.35
N GLY A 323 -12.44 1.69 -17.33
CA GLY A 323 -11.79 2.24 -18.53
C GLY A 323 -12.66 3.22 -19.32
N HIS A 324 -13.99 3.08 -19.25
CA HIS A 324 -14.91 4.03 -19.87
C HIS A 324 -14.90 5.39 -19.16
N GLU A 325 -15.02 5.39 -17.84
CA GLU A 325 -15.00 6.63 -17.04
C GLU A 325 -13.66 7.35 -17.16
N MET A 326 -12.54 6.61 -17.13
CA MET A 326 -11.22 7.22 -17.34
C MET A 326 -11.12 7.92 -18.70
N LYS A 327 -11.58 7.28 -19.78
CA LYS A 327 -11.62 7.89 -21.13
C LYS A 327 -12.56 9.10 -21.19
N SER A 328 -13.69 9.06 -20.49
CA SER A 328 -14.60 10.20 -20.41
C SER A 328 -13.95 11.39 -19.70
N MET A 329 -13.37 11.17 -18.52
CA MET A 329 -12.65 12.19 -17.75
C MET A 329 -11.47 12.79 -18.53
N GLU A 330 -10.75 11.97 -19.31
CA GLU A 330 -9.68 12.46 -20.19
C GLU A 330 -10.22 13.35 -21.31
N LYS A 331 -11.29 12.91 -21.99
CA LYS A 331 -11.93 13.68 -23.06
C LYS A 331 -12.43 15.04 -22.57
N ASP A 332 -12.92 15.09 -21.33
CA ASP A 332 -13.42 16.32 -20.71
C ASP A 332 -12.30 17.20 -20.11
N GLY A 333 -11.03 16.79 -20.24
CA GLY A 333 -9.86 17.52 -19.74
C GLY A 333 -9.77 17.56 -18.21
N MET A 334 -10.48 16.66 -17.52
CA MET A 334 -10.55 16.62 -16.06
C MET A 334 -9.51 15.68 -15.44
N LEU A 335 -9.03 14.70 -16.20
CA LEU A 335 -8.12 13.66 -15.72
C LEU A 335 -6.67 14.15 -15.61
N GLU A 336 -6.11 14.16 -14.40
CA GLU A 336 -4.66 14.29 -14.17
C GLU A 336 -3.99 12.91 -14.34
N LYS A 337 -3.24 12.72 -15.44
CA LYS A 337 -2.61 11.44 -15.79
C LYS A 337 -1.60 10.96 -14.75
N SER A 338 -1.53 9.64 -14.58
CA SER A 338 -0.55 9.00 -13.72
C SER A 338 0.88 9.15 -14.25
N SER A 339 1.85 9.16 -13.34
CA SER A 339 3.28 9.14 -13.66
C SER A 339 3.85 7.71 -13.83
N ALA A 340 3.08 6.69 -13.42
CA ALA A 340 3.40 5.28 -13.58
C ALA A 340 2.07 4.49 -13.73
N PRO A 341 1.39 4.62 -14.89
CA PRO A 341 0.05 4.10 -15.14
C PRO A 341 -0.05 2.56 -15.10
N GLU A 342 1.08 1.85 -15.11
CA GLU A 342 1.16 0.40 -14.96
C GLU A 342 1.11 -0.06 -13.50
N SER A 343 1.57 0.78 -12.58
CA SER A 343 2.04 0.37 -11.25
C SER A 343 0.96 0.00 -10.24
N LEU A 344 1.39 -0.70 -9.19
CA LEU A 344 0.52 -1.04 -8.05
C LEU A 344 -0.02 0.20 -7.33
N PHE A 345 0.81 1.20 -7.07
CA PHE A 345 0.38 2.38 -6.30
C PHE A 345 -0.16 3.52 -7.15
N PHE A 346 0.18 3.61 -8.44
CA PHE A 346 -0.24 4.73 -9.31
C PHE A 346 -1.07 4.34 -10.53
N GLY A 347 -1.35 3.05 -10.76
CA GLY A 347 -1.84 2.61 -12.07
C GLY A 347 -2.84 1.46 -12.08
N GLU A 348 -2.94 0.82 -13.25
CA GLU A 348 -3.82 -0.32 -13.54
C GLU A 348 -3.61 -1.48 -12.57
N ALA A 349 -2.37 -1.79 -12.17
CA ALA A 349 -2.17 -2.91 -11.25
C ALA A 349 -2.89 -2.68 -9.91
N GLY A 350 -2.85 -1.47 -9.37
CA GLY A 350 -3.61 -1.08 -8.19
C GLY A 350 -5.13 -1.11 -8.41
N ARG A 351 -5.59 -0.67 -9.58
CA ARG A 351 -7.01 -0.72 -9.95
C ARG A 351 -7.51 -2.17 -10.02
N ALA A 352 -6.76 -3.05 -10.67
CA ALA A 352 -7.06 -4.48 -10.76
C ALA A 352 -7.19 -5.10 -9.36
N TRP A 353 -6.26 -4.81 -8.44
CA TRP A 353 -6.38 -5.27 -7.06
C TRP A 353 -7.71 -4.85 -6.42
N THR A 354 -8.12 -3.59 -6.55
CA THR A 354 -9.38 -3.13 -5.95
C THR A 354 -10.62 -3.79 -6.57
N TRP A 355 -10.59 -4.12 -7.85
CA TRP A 355 -11.65 -4.91 -8.48
C TRP A 355 -11.65 -6.37 -8.02
N ALA A 356 -10.48 -6.97 -7.77
CA ALA A 356 -10.39 -8.30 -7.17
C ALA A 356 -10.95 -8.34 -5.75
N VAL A 357 -10.71 -7.28 -4.95
CA VAL A 357 -11.32 -7.11 -3.62
C VAL A 357 -12.84 -7.14 -3.72
N ALA A 358 -13.42 -6.41 -4.68
CA ALA A 358 -14.86 -6.41 -4.92
C ALA A 358 -15.40 -7.76 -5.44
N ASP A 359 -14.73 -8.40 -6.41
CA ASP A 359 -15.19 -9.67 -7.01
C ASP A 359 -15.26 -10.80 -6.00
N LYS A 360 -14.28 -10.88 -5.10
CA LYS A 360 -14.13 -11.98 -4.14
C LYS A 360 -14.62 -11.63 -2.74
N GLY A 361 -15.08 -10.41 -2.49
CA GLY A 361 -15.45 -9.94 -1.15
C GLY A 361 -14.28 -10.03 -0.17
N LEU A 362 -13.06 -9.71 -0.64
CA LEU A 362 -11.87 -9.78 0.20
C LEU A 362 -11.89 -8.68 1.26
N PRO A 363 -11.15 -8.84 2.37
CA PRO A 363 -10.86 -7.72 3.26
C PRO A 363 -10.29 -6.53 2.47
N LYS A 364 -10.83 -5.33 2.70
CA LYS A 364 -10.44 -4.09 1.99
C LYS A 364 -9.06 -3.59 2.43
N ARG A 365 -8.04 -4.33 2.05
CA ARG A 365 -6.63 -4.05 2.33
C ARG A 365 -5.95 -3.47 1.11
N ILE A 366 -4.94 -2.65 1.36
CA ILE A 366 -4.04 -2.09 0.36
C ILE A 366 -2.91 -3.11 0.18
N LEU A 367 -2.84 -3.69 -1.02
CA LEU A 367 -1.75 -4.59 -1.42
C LEU A 367 -0.40 -3.86 -1.36
N GLY A 368 0.58 -4.42 -0.67
CA GLY A 368 1.87 -3.75 -0.42
C GLY A 368 1.89 -2.91 0.87
N TYR A 369 0.91 -3.06 1.76
CA TYR A 369 0.82 -2.27 2.99
C TYR A 369 0.25 -3.02 4.19
N ASN A 370 -1.00 -3.48 4.13
CA ASN A 370 -1.74 -4.06 5.26
C ASN A 370 -2.52 -5.33 4.89
N ASP A 371 -2.10 -6.02 3.84
CA ASP A 371 -2.75 -7.16 3.21
C ASP A 371 -2.27 -8.54 3.68
N LEU A 372 -1.25 -8.59 4.55
CA LEU A 372 -0.60 -9.82 5.03
C LEU A 372 -1.15 -10.35 6.34
#